data_AF-A0A2W7MD30-F1
#
_entry.id   AF-A0A2W7MD30-F1
#
_cell.length_a   1.000
_cell.length_b   1.000
_cell.length_c   1.000
_cell.angle_alpha   90.00
_cell.angle_beta   90.00
_cell.angle_gamma   90.00
#
_symmetry.space_group_name_H-M   'P 1'
#
loop_
_entity.id
_entity.type
_entity.pdbx_description
1 polymer ?
#
loop_
_entity_poly.entity_id
_entity_poly.type
_entity_poly.pdbx_seq_one_letter_code
_entity_poly.pdbx_strand_id
1 'polypeptide(L)'
;MKKKKLNPLALFPPKLDWLGNEHGCPPFDVLNSMLYEAVAAQPSNVERSQIIGKLMLIGRTYSASVERRKTKGHVKDERQALEVIIAAAEAIAASKCSVMLDAIEVDERLTLERLPEAVAIHLELCGALATANNRENSSLASKYLHFHRPAFFPIVDSYVREGWSWVMDELNESYKGWRGFGKVDRYQGWCIRVLALRDSMEESTRTSVSLREVDNYLLSIMSQDGQGGWGLPRLPG
;
A
#
# COMPACT_ATOMS: atom_id res chain seq x y z
N MET A 1 -4.58 -33.39 -16.85
CA MET A 1 -4.10 -32.19 -17.57
C MET A 1 -3.59 -31.18 -16.55
N LYS A 2 -2.30 -30.81 -16.58
CA LYS A 2 -1.83 -29.65 -15.80
C LYS A 2 -2.51 -28.41 -16.41
N LYS A 3 -3.35 -27.70 -15.65
CA LYS A 3 -3.89 -26.41 -16.11
C LYS A 3 -2.67 -25.54 -16.49
N LYS A 4 -2.60 -25.07 -17.72
CA LYS A 4 -1.69 -23.98 -18.08
C LYS A 4 -2.05 -22.85 -17.11
N LYS A 5 -1.15 -22.48 -16.20
CA LYS A 5 -1.32 -21.24 -15.43
C LYS A 5 -1.40 -20.14 -16.48
N LEU A 6 -2.57 -19.53 -16.64
CA LEU A 6 -2.67 -18.35 -17.47
C LEU A 6 -1.76 -17.28 -16.84
N ASN A 7 -1.13 -16.46 -17.67
CA ASN A 7 -0.31 -15.35 -17.21
C ASN A 7 -1.25 -14.13 -17.02
N PRO A 8 -1.30 -13.50 -15.84
CA PRO A 8 -2.05 -12.24 -15.64
C PRO A 8 -1.82 -11.21 -16.76
N LEU A 9 -0.58 -11.13 -17.26
CA LEU A 9 -0.17 -10.16 -18.29
C LEU A 9 -0.68 -10.50 -19.69
N ALA A 10 -1.09 -11.75 -19.92
CA ALA A 10 -1.74 -12.13 -21.17
C ALA A 10 -3.22 -11.70 -21.18
N LEU A 11 -3.85 -11.61 -19.99
CA LEU A 11 -5.23 -11.17 -19.83
C LEU A 11 -5.32 -9.65 -19.75
N PHE A 12 -4.40 -9.04 -19.01
CA PHE A 12 -4.30 -7.61 -18.80
C PHE A 12 -2.89 -7.15 -19.23
N PRO A 13 -2.63 -6.97 -20.53
CA PRO A 13 -1.32 -6.52 -20.98
C PRO A 13 -1.02 -5.13 -20.40
N PRO A 14 0.12 -4.93 -19.70
CA PRO A 14 0.49 -3.63 -19.17
C PRO A 14 0.54 -2.59 -20.28
N LYS A 15 -0.14 -1.46 -20.06
CA LYS A 15 -0.08 -0.31 -20.97
C LYS A 15 0.73 0.79 -20.30
N LEU A 16 1.46 1.57 -21.08
CA LEU A 16 2.34 2.62 -20.55
C LEU A 16 1.57 3.63 -19.69
N ASP A 17 0.35 3.97 -20.09
CA ASP A 17 -0.57 4.85 -19.37
C ASP A 17 -1.11 4.26 -18.05
N TRP A 18 -1.05 2.94 -17.88
CA TRP A 18 -1.46 2.25 -16.65
C TRP A 18 -0.33 2.07 -15.65
N LEU A 19 0.91 1.98 -16.14
CA LEU A 19 2.08 1.89 -15.29
C LEU A 19 2.38 3.25 -14.67
N GLY A 20 2.17 4.34 -15.41
CA GLY A 20 2.45 5.69 -14.94
C GLY A 20 3.96 5.88 -14.73
N ASN A 21 4.33 6.37 -13.56
CA ASN A 21 5.72 6.52 -13.11
C ASN A 21 5.89 6.01 -11.67
N GLU A 22 7.09 6.19 -11.10
CA GLU A 22 7.44 5.80 -9.74
C GLU A 22 6.61 6.50 -8.63
N HIS A 23 5.87 7.56 -8.98
CA HIS A 23 4.97 8.27 -8.09
C HIS A 23 3.49 7.96 -8.34
N GLY A 24 3.11 7.37 -9.48
CA GLY A 24 1.71 7.08 -9.77
C GLY A 24 1.33 7.28 -11.24
N CYS A 25 0.04 7.24 -11.53
CA CYS A 25 -0.48 7.67 -12.82
C CYS A 25 -0.99 9.12 -12.76
N PRO A 26 -0.78 9.93 -13.82
CA PRO A 26 -1.38 11.25 -13.93
C PRO A 26 -2.91 11.24 -13.80
N PRO A 27 -3.52 12.24 -13.15
CA PRO A 27 -2.88 13.41 -12.53
C PRO A 27 -2.48 13.21 -11.06
N PHE A 28 -2.61 12.00 -10.52
CA PHE A 28 -2.40 11.74 -9.07
C PHE A 28 -0.94 11.54 -8.69
N ASP A 29 -0.06 11.35 -9.67
CA ASP A 29 1.39 11.31 -9.49
C ASP A 29 1.93 12.60 -8.86
N VAL A 30 1.36 13.76 -9.17
CA VAL A 30 1.72 15.05 -8.54
C VAL A 30 1.46 15.02 -7.04
N LEU A 31 0.28 14.57 -6.61
CA LEU A 31 -0.08 14.46 -5.20
C LEU A 31 0.86 13.50 -4.47
N ASN A 32 1.19 12.37 -5.10
CA ASN A 32 2.10 11.40 -4.52
C ASN A 32 3.52 11.93 -4.43
N SER A 33 3.98 12.67 -5.43
CA SER A 33 5.29 13.34 -5.41
C SER A 33 5.40 14.28 -4.21
N MET A 34 4.38 15.12 -3.97
CA MET A 34 4.31 15.98 -2.77
C MET A 34 4.36 15.18 -1.46
N LEU A 35 3.71 14.01 -1.40
CA LEU A 35 3.74 13.15 -0.22
C LEU A 35 5.12 12.51 0.00
N TYR A 36 5.78 12.05 -1.07
CA TYR A 36 7.14 11.53 -0.99
C TYR A 36 8.12 12.61 -0.52
N GLU A 37 8.03 13.82 -1.09
CA GLU A 37 8.85 14.97 -0.67
C GLU A 37 8.64 15.32 0.80
N ALA A 38 7.39 15.36 1.27
CA ALA A 38 7.07 15.63 2.67
C ALA A 38 7.66 14.57 3.61
N VAL A 39 7.59 13.28 3.26
CA VAL A 39 8.15 12.19 4.07
C VAL A 39 9.67 12.18 4.03
N ALA A 40 10.29 12.49 2.89
CA ALA A 40 11.73 12.62 2.77
C ALA A 40 12.27 13.80 3.61
N ALA A 41 11.55 14.93 3.63
CA ALA A 41 11.90 16.09 4.44
C ALA A 41 11.66 15.89 5.94
N GLN A 42 10.74 15.00 6.33
CA GLN A 42 10.36 14.71 7.72
C GLN A 42 10.41 13.19 8.00
N PRO A 43 11.61 12.56 7.95
CA PRO A 43 11.74 11.11 7.92
C PRO A 43 11.61 10.44 9.30
N SER A 44 11.66 11.20 10.40
CA SER A 44 11.74 10.64 11.75
C SER A 44 10.54 9.78 12.10
N ASN A 45 10.79 8.59 12.64
CA ASN A 45 9.79 7.72 13.25
C ASN A 45 9.87 7.73 14.78
N VAL A 46 10.51 8.75 15.36
CA VAL A 46 10.64 8.98 16.80
C VAL A 46 10.08 10.36 17.20
N GLU A 47 10.24 11.36 16.33
CA GLU A 47 9.72 12.70 16.55
C GLU A 47 8.20 12.71 16.31
N ARG A 48 7.42 13.04 17.35
CA ARG A 48 5.97 12.91 17.36
C ARG A 48 5.31 13.84 16.34
N SER A 49 5.78 15.08 16.20
CA SER A 49 5.16 16.04 15.27
C SER A 49 5.31 15.58 13.81
N GLN A 50 6.45 14.99 13.43
CA GLN A 50 6.67 14.38 12.12
C GLN A 50 5.77 13.16 11.91
N ILE A 51 5.65 12.28 12.91
CA ILE A 51 4.75 11.11 12.83
C ILE A 51 3.29 11.57 12.66
N ILE A 52 2.83 12.54 13.46
CA ILE A 52 1.47 13.12 13.36
C ILE A 52 1.24 13.67 11.95
N GLY A 53 2.18 14.48 11.44
CA GLY A 53 2.10 15.05 10.09
C GLY A 53 1.94 13.97 9.01
N LYS A 54 2.79 12.93 9.07
CA LYS A 54 2.73 11.82 8.11
C LYS A 54 1.45 11.01 8.21
N LEU A 55 1.00 10.68 9.43
CA LEU A 55 -0.27 9.97 9.64
C LEU A 55 -1.46 10.76 9.09
N MET A 56 -1.49 12.07 9.29
CA MET A 56 -2.53 12.95 8.77
C MET A 56 -2.51 13.02 7.25
N LEU A 57 -1.35 13.30 6.64
CA LEU A 57 -1.20 13.44 5.20
C LEU A 57 -1.56 12.13 4.47
N ILE A 58 -0.93 11.03 4.86
CA ILE A 58 -1.13 9.72 4.22
C ILE A 58 -2.54 9.19 4.51
N GLY A 59 -2.97 9.25 5.77
CA GLY A 59 -4.27 8.72 6.22
C GLY A 59 -5.46 9.42 5.57
N ARG A 60 -5.42 10.75 5.43
CA ARG A 60 -6.51 11.52 4.81
C ARG A 60 -6.49 11.40 3.29
N THR A 61 -5.31 11.48 2.67
CA THR A 61 -5.18 11.37 1.21
C THR A 61 -5.69 10.02 0.69
N TYR A 62 -5.35 8.93 1.39
CA TYR A 62 -5.69 7.59 0.95
C TYR A 62 -6.94 7.01 1.63
N SER A 63 -7.74 7.84 2.32
CA SER A 63 -8.90 7.39 3.12
C SER A 63 -8.55 6.23 4.08
N ALA A 64 -7.29 6.14 4.51
CA ALA A 64 -6.75 5.10 5.37
C ALA A 64 -6.53 5.60 6.81
N SER A 65 -7.17 6.70 7.18
CA SER A 65 -6.92 7.42 8.43
C SER A 65 -7.09 6.56 9.69
N VAL A 66 -6.18 6.76 10.66
CA VAL A 66 -6.11 6.01 11.92
C VAL A 66 -7.43 6.10 12.69
N GLU A 67 -8.07 7.27 12.65
CA GLU A 67 -9.31 7.61 13.35
C GLU A 67 -10.59 7.01 12.71
N ARG A 68 -10.49 6.35 11.55
CA ARG A 68 -11.66 5.98 10.73
C ARG A 68 -12.58 4.93 11.39
N ARG A 69 -13.52 5.30 12.25
CA ARG A 69 -14.56 4.36 12.77
C ARG A 69 -15.57 3.93 11.69
N LYS A 70 -16.05 2.69 11.77
CA LYS A 70 -17.37 2.30 11.22
C LYS A 70 -18.44 2.82 12.16
N THR A 71 -18.93 4.03 11.95
CA THR A 71 -20.01 4.60 12.78
C THR A 71 -21.36 4.02 12.36
N LYS A 72 -21.88 3.08 13.15
CA LYS A 72 -23.34 2.97 13.34
C LYS A 72 -23.76 4.12 14.27
N GLY A 73 -24.08 5.27 13.69
CA GLY A 73 -25.04 6.21 14.30
C GLY A 73 -24.63 7.17 15.43
N HIS A 74 -23.35 7.43 15.72
CA HIS A 74 -23.01 8.48 16.69
C HIS A 74 -22.08 9.56 16.13
N VAL A 75 -22.40 10.79 16.51
CA VAL A 75 -21.85 12.09 16.08
C VAL A 75 -20.31 12.10 16.14
N LYS A 76 -19.70 12.61 15.07
CA LYS A 76 -18.25 12.83 14.94
C LYS A 76 -17.78 13.82 16.00
N ASP A 77 -16.89 13.40 16.89
CA ASP A 77 -16.11 14.34 17.70
C ASP A 77 -14.69 14.42 17.12
N GLU A 78 -14.39 15.51 16.42
CA GLU A 78 -13.08 15.75 15.79
C GLU A 78 -11.95 15.79 16.84
N ARG A 79 -12.28 16.14 18.08
CA ARG A 79 -11.34 16.11 19.21
C ARG A 79 -10.87 14.68 19.50
N GLN A 80 -11.78 13.72 19.44
CA GLN A 80 -11.46 12.29 19.60
C GLN A 80 -10.59 11.76 18.44
N ALA A 81 -10.73 12.31 17.23
CA ALA A 81 -9.89 11.93 16.10
C ALA A 81 -8.43 12.38 16.27
N LEU A 82 -8.20 13.61 16.75
CA LEU A 82 -6.85 14.12 17.03
C LEU A 82 -6.18 13.37 18.18
N GLU A 83 -6.93 13.05 19.24
CA GLU A 83 -6.42 12.24 20.35
C GLU A 83 -5.94 10.85 19.90
N VAL A 84 -6.67 10.19 19.00
CA VAL A 84 -6.25 8.91 18.41
C VAL A 84 -4.96 9.04 17.59
N ILE A 85 -4.78 10.14 16.86
CA ILE A 85 -3.56 10.38 16.07
C ILE A 85 -2.37 10.64 16.99
N ILE A 86 -2.56 11.43 18.07
CA ILE A 86 -1.51 11.68 19.06
C ILE A 86 -1.09 10.37 19.74
N ALA A 87 -2.06 9.57 20.19
CA ALA A 87 -1.78 8.26 20.80
C ALA A 87 -1.04 7.32 19.83
N ALA A 88 -1.42 7.32 18.54
CA ALA A 88 -0.73 6.54 17.53
C ALA A 88 0.72 7.01 17.31
N ALA A 89 0.95 8.33 17.30
CA ALA A 89 2.28 8.89 17.19
C ALA A 89 3.17 8.55 18.38
N GLU A 90 2.62 8.58 19.60
CA GLU A 90 3.33 8.13 20.81
C GLU A 90 3.69 6.65 20.74
N ALA A 91 2.75 5.81 20.29
CA ALA A 91 2.98 4.37 20.16
C ALA A 91 4.03 4.03 19.10
N ILE A 92 4.02 4.72 17.94
CA ILE A 92 5.05 4.56 16.91
C ILE A 92 6.41 5.03 17.43
N ALA A 93 6.47 6.20 18.08
CA ALA A 93 7.72 6.73 18.61
C ALA A 93 8.37 5.82 19.67
N ALA A 94 7.56 5.04 20.39
CA ALA A 94 8.02 4.07 21.39
C ALA A 94 8.26 2.67 20.82
N SER A 95 7.89 2.40 19.55
CA SER A 95 8.04 1.09 18.93
C SER A 95 9.45 0.88 18.37
N LYS A 96 9.71 -0.33 17.87
CA LYS A 96 10.97 -0.66 17.19
C LYS A 96 11.00 -0.21 15.72
N CYS A 97 9.91 0.40 15.22
CA CYS A 97 9.78 0.74 13.79
C CYS A 97 10.96 1.56 13.26
N SER A 98 11.39 2.60 13.99
CA SER A 98 12.51 3.45 13.53
C SER A 98 13.79 2.62 13.36
N VAL A 99 14.18 1.90 14.40
CA VAL A 99 15.41 1.09 14.40
C VAL A 99 15.37 0.00 13.33
N MET A 100 14.21 -0.64 13.13
CA MET A 100 14.09 -1.66 12.09
C MET A 100 14.12 -1.07 10.67
N LEU A 101 13.60 0.15 10.47
CA LEU A 101 13.67 0.86 9.19
C LEU A 101 15.07 1.39 8.86
N ASP A 102 15.87 1.72 9.87
CA ASP A 102 17.26 2.16 9.68
C ASP A 102 18.16 1.06 9.09
N ALA A 103 17.74 -0.20 9.19
CA ALA A 103 18.43 -1.34 8.57
C ALA A 103 18.09 -1.55 7.08
N ILE A 104 17.23 -0.70 6.52
CA ILE A 104 16.78 -0.74 5.13
C ILE A 104 17.23 0.56 4.45
N GLU A 105 18.03 0.46 3.40
CA GLU A 105 18.41 1.65 2.61
C GLU A 105 17.20 2.19 1.83
N VAL A 106 17.17 3.49 1.55
CA VAL A 106 16.02 4.15 0.90
C VAL A 106 15.64 3.50 -0.42
N ASP A 107 16.66 3.19 -1.23
CA ASP A 107 16.51 2.60 -2.56
C ASP A 107 16.62 1.06 -2.55
N GLU A 108 16.63 0.45 -1.36
CA GLU A 108 16.75 -0.99 -1.25
C GLU A 108 15.52 -1.69 -1.83
N ARG A 109 15.74 -2.57 -2.81
CA ARG A 109 14.66 -3.32 -3.46
C ARG A 109 14.27 -4.52 -2.62
N LEU A 110 12.96 -4.72 -2.44
CA LEU A 110 12.44 -5.94 -1.83
C LEU A 110 12.76 -7.17 -2.68
N THR A 111 13.31 -8.19 -2.02
CA THR A 111 13.52 -9.54 -2.56
C THR A 111 12.83 -10.59 -1.69
N LEU A 112 12.79 -11.84 -2.15
CA LEU A 112 12.22 -12.95 -1.37
C LEU A 112 13.04 -13.25 -0.11
N GLU A 113 14.36 -13.04 -0.15
CA GLU A 113 15.26 -13.23 0.97
C GLU A 113 15.01 -12.20 2.08
N ARG A 114 14.74 -10.94 1.70
CA ARG A 114 14.50 -9.81 2.60
C ARG A 114 13.03 -9.69 3.07
N LEU A 115 12.16 -10.52 2.50
CA LEU A 115 10.73 -10.52 2.81
C LEU A 115 10.41 -10.66 4.31
N PRO A 116 11.10 -11.49 5.10
CA PRO A 116 10.85 -11.58 6.55
C PRO A 116 11.00 -10.24 7.27
N GLU A 117 11.97 -9.41 6.87
CA GLU A 117 12.15 -8.07 7.47
C GLU A 117 10.97 -7.14 7.14
N ALA A 118 10.55 -7.10 5.87
CA ALA A 118 9.40 -6.29 5.46
C ALA A 118 8.12 -6.65 6.25
N VAL A 119 7.90 -7.95 6.46
CA VAL A 119 6.75 -8.46 7.23
C VAL A 119 6.86 -8.11 8.71
N ALA A 120 8.05 -8.23 9.30
CA ALA A 120 8.28 -7.88 10.70
C ALA A 120 8.06 -6.38 10.97
N ILE A 121 8.58 -5.51 10.09
CA ILE A 121 8.40 -4.05 10.21
C ILE A 121 6.93 -3.66 10.06
N HIS A 122 6.23 -4.27 9.08
CA HIS A 122 4.80 -4.06 8.88
C HIS A 122 3.98 -4.48 10.11
N LEU A 123 4.30 -5.64 10.69
CA LEU A 123 3.64 -6.14 11.90
C LEU A 123 3.88 -5.22 13.10
N GLU A 124 5.12 -4.76 13.32
CA GLU A 124 5.47 -3.82 14.39
C GLU A 124 4.66 -2.52 14.27
N LEU A 125 4.58 -1.94 13.06
CA LEU A 125 3.83 -0.71 12.82
C LEU A 125 2.32 -0.93 13.00
N CYS A 126 1.80 -2.06 12.53
CA CYS A 126 0.40 -2.42 12.77
C CYS A 126 0.07 -2.55 14.26
N GLY A 127 0.97 -3.17 15.02
CA GLY A 127 0.86 -3.30 16.48
C GLY A 127 0.84 -1.95 17.16
N ALA A 128 1.78 -1.06 16.83
CA ALA A 128 1.83 0.29 17.35
C ALA A 128 0.54 1.07 17.06
N LEU A 129 0.06 1.06 15.81
CA LEU A 129 -1.20 1.72 15.44
C LEU A 129 -2.43 1.12 16.14
N ALA A 130 -2.43 -0.20 16.37
CA ALA A 130 -3.52 -0.88 17.05
C ALA A 130 -3.64 -0.49 18.52
N THR A 131 -2.55 -0.08 19.18
CA THR A 131 -2.63 0.43 20.57
C THR A 131 -3.52 1.67 20.69
N ALA A 132 -3.57 2.50 19.64
CA ALA A 132 -4.33 3.75 19.64
C ALA A 132 -5.80 3.59 19.23
N ASN A 133 -6.11 2.62 18.36
CA ASN A 133 -7.45 2.51 17.76
C ASN A 133 -8.11 1.12 17.84
N ASN A 134 -7.39 0.11 18.35
CA ASN A 134 -7.83 -1.27 18.49
C ASN A 134 -8.31 -1.92 17.17
N ARG A 135 -7.63 -1.63 16.05
CA ARG A 135 -7.98 -2.13 14.70
C ARG A 135 -6.79 -2.76 13.98
N GLU A 136 -7.09 -3.57 12.97
CA GLU A 136 -6.10 -4.04 11.99
C GLU A 136 -5.75 -2.87 11.04
N ASN A 137 -4.52 -2.35 11.13
CA ASN A 137 -4.09 -1.15 10.39
C ASN A 137 -3.22 -1.45 9.15
N SER A 138 -3.37 -2.63 8.54
CA SER A 138 -2.49 -3.11 7.45
C SER A 138 -2.38 -2.16 6.23
N SER A 139 -3.52 -1.58 5.80
CA SER A 139 -3.55 -0.64 4.66
C SER A 139 -2.82 0.67 4.97
N LEU A 140 -2.99 1.20 6.18
CA LEU A 140 -2.28 2.41 6.58
C LEU A 140 -0.79 2.14 6.79
N ALA A 141 -0.45 1.04 7.48
CA ALA A 141 0.94 0.68 7.77
C ALA A 141 1.73 0.46 6.48
N SER A 142 1.19 -0.31 5.51
CA SER A 142 1.85 -0.53 4.22
C SER A 142 2.08 0.77 3.44
N LYS A 143 1.11 1.69 3.41
CA LYS A 143 1.26 3.00 2.77
C LYS A 143 2.30 3.85 3.48
N TYR A 144 2.22 3.95 4.81
CA TYR A 144 3.19 4.69 5.61
C TYR A 144 4.62 4.20 5.34
N LEU A 145 4.84 2.89 5.36
CA LEU A 145 6.14 2.28 5.08
C LEU A 145 6.58 2.47 3.63
N HIS A 146 5.66 2.37 2.67
CA HIS A 146 5.97 2.60 1.25
C HIS A 146 6.44 4.03 0.99
N PHE A 147 5.82 5.04 1.62
CA PHE A 147 6.32 6.42 1.49
C PHE A 147 7.69 6.62 2.13
N HIS A 148 8.10 5.76 3.08
CA HIS A 148 9.43 5.78 3.69
C HIS A 148 10.50 5.02 2.90
N ARG A 149 10.14 3.87 2.30
CA ARG A 149 11.02 2.97 1.52
C ARG A 149 10.22 2.42 0.32
N PRO A 150 10.06 3.18 -0.77
CA PRO A 150 9.17 2.84 -1.87
C PRO A 150 9.58 1.56 -2.62
N ALA A 151 10.88 1.26 -2.66
CA ALA A 151 11.41 0.06 -3.28
C ALA A 151 11.26 -1.21 -2.40
N PHE A 152 10.97 -1.05 -1.10
CA PHE A 152 10.99 -2.14 -0.13
C PHE A 152 9.60 -2.59 0.37
N PHE A 153 8.61 -1.69 0.47
CA PHE A 153 7.30 -2.06 1.00
C PHE A 153 6.19 -2.02 -0.04
N PRO A 154 5.58 -3.18 -0.38
CA PRO A 154 4.37 -3.20 -1.19
C PRO A 154 3.20 -2.49 -0.50
N ILE A 155 2.49 -1.65 -1.25
CA ILE A 155 1.24 -1.03 -0.81
C ILE A 155 0.15 -2.10 -0.71
N VAL A 156 -0.66 -2.04 0.34
CA VAL A 156 -1.94 -2.77 0.41
C VAL A 156 -3.07 -1.75 0.45
N ASP A 157 -4.05 -1.94 -0.43
CA ASP A 157 -5.31 -1.22 -0.36
C ASP A 157 -6.53 -2.13 -0.61
N SER A 158 -7.73 -1.70 -0.22
CA SER A 158 -8.96 -2.41 -0.60
C SER A 158 -9.12 -2.51 -2.12
N TYR A 159 -8.84 -1.42 -2.85
CA TYR A 159 -9.03 -1.38 -4.30
C TYR A 159 -8.04 -2.30 -5.03
N VAL A 160 -6.78 -2.28 -4.61
CA VAL A 160 -5.71 -3.11 -5.16
C VAL A 160 -5.98 -4.61 -4.92
N ARG A 161 -6.51 -4.96 -3.75
CA ARG A 161 -6.92 -6.35 -3.44
C ARG A 161 -8.12 -6.82 -4.27
N GLU A 162 -9.02 -5.91 -4.60
CA GLU A 162 -10.17 -6.17 -5.47
C GLU A 162 -9.71 -6.38 -6.91
N GLY A 163 -8.86 -5.50 -7.46
CA GLY A 163 -8.24 -5.70 -8.77
C GLY A 163 -7.48 -7.04 -8.86
N TRP A 164 -6.73 -7.40 -7.82
CA TRP A 164 -6.08 -8.72 -7.75
C TRP A 164 -7.08 -9.88 -7.75
N SER A 165 -8.23 -9.74 -7.10
CA SER A 165 -9.26 -10.79 -7.10
C SER A 165 -9.78 -11.08 -8.51
N TRP A 166 -9.98 -10.02 -9.31
CA TRP A 166 -10.45 -10.15 -10.68
C TRP A 166 -9.43 -10.83 -11.57
N VAL A 167 -8.14 -10.50 -11.40
CA VAL A 167 -7.04 -11.21 -12.07
C VAL A 167 -7.11 -12.71 -11.76
N MET A 168 -7.29 -13.11 -10.50
CA MET A 168 -7.33 -14.53 -10.13
C MET A 168 -8.58 -15.25 -10.65
N ASP A 169 -9.73 -14.57 -10.63
CA ASP A 169 -10.98 -15.11 -11.17
C ASP A 169 -10.85 -15.38 -12.68
N GLU A 170 -10.29 -14.43 -13.44
CA GLU A 170 -10.04 -14.58 -14.88
C GLU A 170 -9.03 -15.70 -15.19
N LEU A 171 -8.10 -15.95 -14.26
CA LEU A 171 -7.15 -17.08 -14.34
C LEU A 171 -7.79 -18.44 -13.99
N ASN A 172 -9.10 -18.50 -13.70
CA ASN A 172 -9.77 -19.69 -13.16
C ASN A 172 -9.07 -20.25 -11.90
N GLU A 173 -8.42 -19.36 -11.14
CA GLU A 173 -7.83 -19.67 -9.85
C GLU A 173 -8.81 -19.24 -8.74
N SER A 174 -9.31 -20.20 -7.96
CA SER A 174 -10.27 -19.92 -6.89
C SER A 174 -9.67 -18.96 -5.85
N TYR A 175 -10.18 -17.73 -5.80
CA TYR A 175 -9.80 -16.76 -4.78
C TYR A 175 -10.82 -16.69 -3.63
N LYS A 176 -11.05 -17.84 -2.98
CA LYS A 176 -11.75 -17.91 -1.69
C LYS A 176 -10.90 -17.24 -0.62
N GLY A 177 -10.98 -15.91 -0.48
CA GLY A 177 -10.26 -15.22 0.59
C GLY A 177 -9.90 -13.75 0.38
N TRP A 178 -10.34 -13.09 -0.69
CA TRP A 178 -9.93 -11.70 -0.98
C TRP A 178 -10.08 -10.72 0.18
N ARG A 179 -11.15 -10.87 0.97
CA ARG A 179 -11.42 -10.03 2.15
C ARG A 179 -10.38 -10.22 3.27
N GLY A 180 -9.72 -11.36 3.32
CA GLY A 180 -8.68 -11.70 4.30
C GLY A 180 -7.25 -11.44 3.81
N PHE A 181 -7.06 -11.30 2.49
CA PHE A 181 -5.74 -11.09 1.92
C PHE A 181 -5.22 -9.68 2.22
N GLY A 182 -3.91 -9.53 2.41
CA GLY A 182 -3.31 -8.25 2.81
C GLY A 182 -3.74 -7.76 4.21
N LYS A 183 -4.42 -8.58 5.01
CA LYS A 183 -4.52 -8.36 6.47
C LYS A 183 -3.16 -8.48 7.12
N VAL A 184 -3.05 -8.05 8.38
CA VAL A 184 -1.80 -8.06 9.14
C VAL A 184 -1.17 -9.46 9.14
N ASP A 185 -1.96 -10.51 9.42
CA ASP A 185 -1.52 -11.91 9.43
C ASP A 185 -1.26 -12.50 8.03
N ARG A 186 -1.59 -11.77 6.95
CA ARG A 186 -1.48 -12.21 5.55
C ARG A 186 -0.62 -11.29 4.69
N TYR A 187 0.08 -10.33 5.28
CA TYR A 187 0.91 -9.37 4.54
C TYR A 187 2.08 -10.05 3.79
N GLN A 188 2.67 -11.10 4.36
CA GLN A 188 3.68 -11.91 3.68
C GLN A 188 3.16 -12.50 2.36
N GLY A 189 1.96 -13.07 2.40
CA GLY A 189 1.32 -13.63 1.21
C GLY A 189 1.06 -12.56 0.15
N TRP A 190 0.67 -11.35 0.57
CA TRP A 190 0.52 -10.20 -0.32
C TRP A 190 1.84 -9.86 -1.02
N CYS A 191 2.92 -9.70 -0.26
CA CYS A 191 4.23 -9.33 -0.81
C CYS A 191 4.75 -10.36 -1.82
N ILE A 192 4.60 -11.67 -1.55
CA ILE A 192 5.01 -12.73 -2.49
C ILE A 192 4.30 -12.57 -3.84
N ARG A 193 3.02 -12.21 -3.84
CA ARG A 193 2.26 -12.03 -5.08
C ARG A 193 2.67 -10.77 -5.83
N VAL A 194 2.89 -9.67 -5.11
CA VAL A 194 3.39 -8.43 -5.71
C VAL A 194 4.77 -8.66 -6.35
N LEU A 195 5.67 -9.37 -5.66
CA LEU A 195 6.99 -9.72 -6.21
C LEU A 195 6.87 -10.60 -7.46
N ALA A 196 6.06 -11.66 -7.41
CA ALA A 196 5.85 -12.52 -8.57
C ALA A 196 5.23 -11.78 -9.77
N LEU A 197 4.31 -10.84 -9.52
CA LEU A 197 3.75 -9.98 -10.57
C LEU A 197 4.81 -9.04 -11.12
N ARG A 198 5.60 -8.37 -10.27
CA ARG A 198 6.72 -7.51 -10.68
C ARG A 198 7.67 -8.26 -11.60
N ASP A 199 8.12 -9.44 -11.19
CA ASP A 199 9.07 -10.25 -11.96
C ASP A 199 8.49 -10.63 -13.33
N SER A 200 7.19 -10.98 -13.38
CA SER A 200 6.49 -11.25 -14.64
C SER A 200 6.42 -10.00 -15.54
N MET A 201 6.14 -8.83 -14.94
CA MET A 201 6.06 -7.56 -15.67
C MET A 201 7.44 -7.18 -16.23
N GLU A 202 8.49 -7.28 -15.43
CA GLU A 202 9.88 -7.02 -15.85
C GLU A 202 10.30 -7.96 -16.99
N GLU A 203 9.95 -9.24 -16.93
CA GLU A 203 10.21 -10.21 -18.01
C GLU A 203 9.49 -9.81 -19.31
N SER A 204 8.23 -9.39 -19.21
CA SER A 204 7.41 -9.02 -20.37
C SER A 204 7.81 -7.70 -21.02
N THR A 205 8.21 -6.71 -20.21
CA THR A 205 8.53 -5.35 -20.65
C THR A 205 10.02 -5.16 -20.96
N ARG A 206 10.89 -6.05 -20.45
CA ARG A 206 12.35 -5.93 -20.51
C ARG A 206 12.89 -4.68 -19.82
N THR A 207 12.14 -4.13 -18.88
CA THR A 207 12.50 -2.94 -18.08
C THR A 207 12.32 -3.25 -16.60
N SER A 208 13.02 -2.53 -15.71
CA SER A 208 12.73 -2.65 -14.28
C SER A 208 11.38 -2.03 -13.96
N VAL A 209 10.66 -2.64 -13.02
CA VAL A 209 9.34 -2.21 -12.56
C VAL A 209 9.43 -1.95 -11.05
N SER A 210 8.94 -0.80 -10.63
CA SER A 210 8.83 -0.38 -9.23
C SER A 210 7.61 -1.00 -8.55
N LEU A 211 7.61 -1.05 -7.21
CA LEU A 211 6.42 -1.50 -6.47
C LEU A 211 5.22 -0.57 -6.67
N ARG A 212 5.46 0.72 -6.96
CA ARG A 212 4.40 1.67 -7.30
C ARG A 212 3.78 1.37 -8.66
N GLU A 213 4.57 1.03 -9.67
CA GLU A 213 4.03 0.66 -10.99
C GLU A 213 3.21 -0.63 -10.93
N VAL A 214 3.58 -1.58 -10.07
CA VAL A 214 2.74 -2.77 -9.80
C VAL A 214 1.41 -2.36 -9.16
N ASP A 215 1.43 -1.44 -8.19
CA ASP A 215 0.22 -0.89 -7.56
C ASP A 215 -0.67 -0.16 -8.58
N ASN A 216 -0.08 0.71 -9.41
CA ASN A 216 -0.76 1.46 -10.48
C ASN A 216 -1.42 0.51 -11.50
N TYR A 217 -0.72 -0.56 -11.88
CA TYR A 217 -1.25 -1.58 -12.78
C TYR A 217 -2.50 -2.27 -12.18
N LEU A 218 -2.44 -2.67 -10.91
CA LEU A 218 -3.58 -3.31 -10.24
C LEU A 218 -4.76 -2.36 -10.04
N LEU A 219 -4.51 -1.09 -9.75
CA LEU A 219 -5.55 -0.05 -9.72
C LEU A 219 -6.17 0.17 -11.11
N SER A 220 -5.35 0.15 -12.16
CA SER A 220 -5.81 0.32 -13.54
C SER A 220 -6.69 -0.84 -14.00
N ILE A 221 -6.37 -2.08 -13.62
CA ILE A 221 -7.25 -3.24 -13.86
C ILE A 221 -8.61 -3.03 -13.21
N MET A 222 -8.63 -2.63 -11.93
CA MET A 222 -9.90 -2.38 -11.22
C MET A 222 -10.75 -1.32 -11.93
N SER A 223 -10.12 -0.33 -12.54
CA SER A 223 -10.84 0.74 -13.22
C SER A 223 -11.49 0.37 -14.55
N GLN A 224 -11.08 -0.73 -15.18
CA GLN A 224 -11.54 -1.08 -16.53
C GLN A 224 -13.04 -1.43 -16.59
N ASP A 225 -13.62 -1.90 -15.49
CA ASP A 225 -15.03 -2.34 -15.45
C ASP A 225 -16.02 -1.22 -15.10
N GLY A 226 -15.56 0.02 -14.90
CA GLY A 226 -16.43 1.17 -14.69
C GLY A 226 -17.30 1.12 -13.43
N GLN A 227 -17.10 0.15 -12.52
CA GLN A 227 -17.93 -0.04 -11.32
C GLN A 227 -17.24 0.25 -9.98
N GLY A 228 -15.97 0.64 -9.98
CA GLY A 228 -15.31 1.09 -8.76
C GLY A 228 -13.81 1.15 -8.91
N GLY A 229 -13.18 2.04 -8.15
CA GLY A 229 -11.75 2.33 -8.26
C GLY A 229 -11.55 3.64 -8.98
N TRP A 230 -10.50 4.37 -8.61
CA TRP A 230 -10.09 5.61 -9.26
C TRP A 230 -9.68 5.32 -10.71
N GLY A 231 -10.67 5.03 -11.56
CA GLY A 231 -10.44 4.94 -12.98
C GLY A 231 -9.90 6.24 -13.43
N LEU A 232 -8.64 6.16 -13.91
CA LEU A 232 -7.80 7.28 -14.30
C LEU A 232 -8.71 8.36 -14.85
N PRO A 233 -9.09 9.36 -14.02
CA PRO A 233 -9.98 10.40 -14.46
C PRO A 233 -9.17 11.09 -15.53
N ARG A 234 -9.54 10.88 -16.79
CA ARG A 234 -8.98 11.67 -17.87
C ARG A 234 -9.37 13.09 -17.53
N LEU A 235 -8.38 13.94 -17.22
CA LEU A 235 -8.63 15.35 -17.05
C LEU A 235 -9.38 15.81 -18.32
N PRO A 236 -10.55 16.47 -18.19
CA PRO A 236 -11.16 17.09 -19.35
C PRO A 236 -10.13 18.06 -19.94
N GLY A 237 -9.79 17.84 -21.21
CA GLY A 237 -8.97 18.76 -22.01
C GLY A 237 -9.71 20.05 -22.32
#